data_AF-X0S6H8-F1
#
_entry.id   AF-X0S6H8-F1
#
_cell.length_a   1.000
_cell.length_b   1.000
_cell.length_c   1.000
_cell.angle_alpha   90.00
_cell.angle_beta   90.00
_cell.angle_gamma   90.00
#
_symmetry.space_group_name_H-M   'P 1'
#
loop_
_entity.id
_entity.type
_entity.pdbx_description
1 polymer ?
#
loop_
_entity_poly.entity_id
_entity_poly.type
_entity_poly.pdbx_seq_one_letter_code
_entity_poly.pdbx_strand_id
1 'polypeptide(L)'
;MAKEMWTYAMEEMAYPDVQEILKTTDVVLIPIGSQEKHGPHIPLACDSIATIETTQRAAKKAKVPYTPMIPVGYSPHHMGTVNNGIGSLTFTGETLRRIVYEIGKSLIFHGFNKLIYTSQHASNTKVVDEALRRLRYETGCFCAWYMTPTERRTQVINDLLEEKIAWHSGE
;
A
#
# COMPACT_ATOMS: atom_id res chain seq x y z
N MET A 1 5.89 -12.71 28.45
CA MET A 1 6.12 -11.52 27.60
C MET A 1 6.40 -12.03 26.19
N ALA A 2 5.69 -11.57 25.16
CA ALA A 2 6.00 -11.95 23.78
C ALA A 2 7.45 -11.53 23.50
N LYS A 3 8.25 -12.46 22.96
CA LYS A 3 9.65 -12.21 22.59
C LYS A 3 9.67 -11.05 21.60
N GLU A 4 10.50 -10.05 21.83
CA GLU A 4 10.65 -8.95 20.87
C GLU A 4 11.12 -9.54 19.54
N MET A 5 10.34 -9.32 18.48
CA MET A 5 10.71 -9.76 17.15
C MET A 5 11.80 -8.86 16.59
N TRP A 6 12.78 -9.46 15.92
CA TRP A 6 13.86 -8.72 15.28
C TRP A 6 13.40 -7.97 14.02
N THR A 7 12.32 -8.43 13.38
CA THR A 7 11.67 -7.79 12.23
C THR A 7 10.15 -8.01 12.26
N TYR A 8 9.40 -7.17 11.55
CA TYR A 8 7.99 -7.39 11.21
C TYR A 8 7.78 -7.58 9.69
N ALA A 9 8.86 -7.58 8.90
CA ALA A 9 8.84 -7.82 7.47
C ALA A 9 8.72 -9.33 7.20
N MET A 10 7.65 -9.77 6.54
CA MET A 10 7.48 -11.20 6.25
C MET A 10 8.54 -11.72 5.27
N GLU A 11 9.06 -10.89 4.36
CA GLU A 11 10.16 -11.23 3.45
C GLU A 11 11.47 -11.60 4.16
N GLU A 12 11.64 -11.17 5.41
CA GLU A 12 12.82 -11.43 6.22
C GLU A 12 12.63 -12.61 7.19
N MET A 13 11.40 -13.13 7.31
CA MET A 13 11.04 -14.18 8.26
C MET A 13 11.16 -15.59 7.65
N ALA A 14 11.52 -16.56 8.48
CA ALA A 14 11.26 -17.96 8.16
C ALA A 14 9.80 -18.31 8.50
N TYR A 15 9.24 -19.33 7.85
CA TYR A 15 7.85 -19.73 8.11
C TYR A 15 7.52 -20.01 9.60
N PRO A 16 8.43 -20.55 10.46
CA PRO A 16 8.13 -20.73 11.88
C PRO A 16 7.98 -19.41 12.63
N ASP A 17 8.66 -18.34 12.19
CA ASP A 17 8.52 -17.01 12.80
C ASP A 17 7.09 -16.47 12.59
N VAL A 18 6.54 -16.66 11.38
CA VAL A 18 5.14 -16.32 11.05
C VAL A 18 4.17 -17.17 11.87
N GLN A 19 4.48 -18.45 12.08
CA GLN A 19 3.67 -19.31 12.94
C GLN A 19 3.65 -18.83 14.41
N GLU A 20 4.76 -18.32 14.94
CA GLU A 20 4.79 -17.71 16.27
C GLU A 20 4.02 -16.38 16.33
N ILE A 21 4.09 -15.54 15.29
CA ILE A 21 3.29 -14.31 15.20
C ILE A 21 1.80 -14.62 15.29
N LEU A 22 1.32 -15.62 14.57
CA LEU A 22 -0.10 -15.98 14.50
C LEU A 22 -0.68 -16.38 15.87
N LYS A 23 0.17 -16.77 16.83
CA LYS A 23 -0.25 -17.01 18.23
C LYS A 23 -0.55 -15.71 18.99
N THR A 24 -0.16 -14.56 18.45
CA THR A 24 -0.24 -13.24 19.10
C THR A 24 -1.09 -12.23 18.33
N THR A 25 -1.19 -12.36 17.01
CA THR A 25 -2.03 -11.51 16.14
C THR A 25 -2.52 -12.28 14.93
N ASP A 26 -3.72 -11.94 14.49
CA ASP A 26 -4.30 -12.26 13.18
C ASP A 26 -4.35 -11.02 12.25
N VAL A 27 -3.64 -9.94 12.62
CA VAL A 27 -3.51 -8.69 11.86
C VAL A 27 -2.28 -8.73 10.95
N VAL A 28 -2.42 -8.25 9.72
CA VAL A 28 -1.30 -8.08 8.77
C VAL A 28 -1.47 -6.81 7.94
N LEU A 29 -0.38 -6.09 7.71
CA LEU A 29 -0.35 -4.94 6.79
C LEU A 29 0.08 -5.38 5.38
N ILE A 30 -0.54 -4.80 4.35
CA ILE A 30 -0.31 -5.17 2.95
C ILE A 30 0.01 -3.90 2.15
N PRO A 31 1.30 -3.54 2.02
CA PRO A 31 1.71 -2.31 1.33
C PRO A 31 1.58 -2.42 -0.19
N ILE A 32 0.87 -1.49 -0.80
CA ILE A 32 0.68 -1.34 -2.25
C ILE A 32 1.06 0.08 -2.66
N GLY A 33 2.14 0.20 -3.44
CA GLY A 33 2.65 1.47 -3.93
C GLY A 33 2.11 1.88 -5.30
N SER A 34 2.92 2.70 -5.97
CA SER A 34 2.81 3.07 -7.38
C SER A 34 4.20 3.35 -7.94
N GLN A 35 4.32 3.26 -9.26
CA GLN A 35 5.46 3.76 -10.01
C GLN A 35 4.95 4.71 -11.10
N GLU A 36 5.05 6.01 -10.84
CA GLU A 36 4.43 7.05 -11.67
C GLU A 36 5.20 8.36 -11.70
N LYS A 37 4.95 9.15 -12.73
CA LYS A 37 5.58 10.45 -12.95
C LYS A 37 5.09 11.48 -11.93
N HIS A 38 6.00 12.00 -11.09
CA HIS A 38 5.77 13.14 -10.19
C HIS A 38 6.60 14.36 -10.60
N GLY A 39 6.29 14.98 -11.73
CA GLY A 39 7.09 16.10 -12.27
C GLY A 39 8.57 15.73 -12.52
N PRO A 40 9.44 16.70 -12.82
CA PRO A 40 10.83 16.43 -13.25
C PRO A 40 11.82 16.18 -12.11
N HIS A 41 11.42 16.38 -10.85
CA HIS A 41 12.33 16.44 -9.70
C HIS A 41 12.05 15.37 -8.63
N ILE A 42 10.95 14.63 -8.74
CA ILE A 42 10.58 13.58 -7.79
C ILE A 42 10.81 12.20 -8.42
N PRO A 43 11.37 11.23 -7.68
CA PRO A 43 11.51 9.87 -8.17
C PRO A 43 10.18 9.21 -8.54
N LEU A 44 10.20 8.33 -9.54
CA LEU A 44 9.03 7.57 -9.98
C LEU A 44 8.40 6.70 -8.87
N ALA A 45 9.17 6.38 -7.83
CA ALA A 45 8.75 5.53 -6.73
C ALA A 45 8.24 6.31 -5.50
N CYS A 46 7.92 7.61 -5.63
CA CYS A 46 7.51 8.47 -4.52
C CYS A 46 6.46 7.81 -3.61
N ASP A 47 5.36 7.33 -4.21
CA ASP A 47 4.28 6.66 -3.50
C ASP A 47 4.71 5.37 -2.83
N SER A 48 5.52 4.56 -3.52
CA SER A 48 6.05 3.31 -3.01
C SER A 48 6.95 3.54 -1.79
N ILE A 49 7.85 4.53 -1.85
CA ILE A 49 8.74 4.91 -0.74
C ILE A 49 7.91 5.36 0.46
N ALA A 50 6.92 6.24 0.26
CA ALA A 50 6.06 6.70 1.34
C ALA A 50 5.21 5.56 1.93
N THR A 51 4.73 4.63 1.10
CA THR A 51 3.93 3.48 1.52
C THR A 51 4.72 2.53 2.39
N ILE A 52 5.93 2.14 2.00
CA ILE A 52 6.72 1.18 2.78
C ILE A 52 7.22 1.79 4.09
N GLU A 53 7.68 3.05 4.08
CA GLU A 53 8.13 3.75 5.29
C GLU A 53 7.03 3.87 6.34
N THR A 54 5.82 4.27 5.92
CA THR A 54 4.68 4.38 6.83
C THR A 54 4.25 3.02 7.36
N THR A 55 4.27 1.98 6.51
CA THR A 55 3.93 0.60 6.88
C THR A 55 4.91 0.03 7.90
N GLN A 56 6.22 0.17 7.68
CA GLN A 56 7.26 -0.31 8.60
C GLN A 56 7.13 0.32 10.00
N ARG A 57 6.92 1.64 10.06
CA ARG A 57 6.74 2.35 11.34
C ARG A 57 5.46 1.94 12.05
N ALA A 58 4.36 1.76 11.30
CA ALA A 58 3.09 1.28 11.85
C ALA A 58 3.19 -0.16 12.37
N ALA A 59 3.78 -1.07 11.58
CA ALA A 59 4.03 -2.46 11.93
C ALA A 59 4.81 -2.59 13.25
N LYS A 60 5.93 -1.86 13.37
CA LYS A 60 6.74 -1.85 14.60
C LYS A 60 5.96 -1.34 15.82
N LYS A 61 5.16 -0.29 15.65
CA LYS A 61 4.38 0.30 16.75
C LYS A 61 3.22 -0.61 17.19
N ALA A 62 2.54 -1.24 16.23
CA ALA A 62 1.41 -2.13 16.48
C ALA A 62 1.83 -3.58 16.80
N LYS A 63 3.11 -3.93 16.56
CA LYS A 63 3.67 -5.28 16.68
C LYS A 63 2.95 -6.30 15.81
N VAL A 64 2.74 -5.94 14.54
CA VAL A 64 2.05 -6.77 13.53
C VAL A 64 2.95 -6.94 12.30
N PRO A 65 2.90 -8.08 11.60
CA PRO A 65 3.69 -8.30 10.40
C PRO A 65 3.15 -7.48 9.21
N TYR A 66 3.98 -7.36 8.18
CA TYR A 66 3.58 -6.84 6.88
C TYR A 66 4.16 -7.69 5.73
N THR A 67 3.44 -7.74 4.60
CA THR A 67 3.87 -8.48 3.40
C THR A 67 4.92 -7.71 2.61
N PRO A 68 5.66 -8.37 1.69
CA PRO A 68 6.45 -7.64 0.69
C PRO A 68 5.57 -6.60 -0.02
N MET A 69 6.15 -5.44 -0.31
CA MET A 69 5.43 -4.37 -1.01
C MET A 69 5.17 -4.75 -2.46
N ILE A 70 3.95 -4.45 -2.93
CA ILE A 70 3.60 -4.45 -4.34
C ILE A 70 3.99 -3.07 -4.91
N PRO A 71 5.03 -2.97 -5.77
CA PRO A 71 5.61 -1.68 -6.14
C PRO A 71 4.82 -0.95 -7.25
N VAL A 72 3.83 -1.60 -7.87
CA VAL A 72 3.05 -1.07 -8.98
C VAL A 72 1.56 -1.06 -8.61
N GLY A 73 0.89 0.04 -8.95
CA GLY A 73 -0.53 0.25 -8.69
C GLY A 73 -1.33 0.47 -9.97
N TYR A 74 -2.41 1.25 -9.86
CA TYR A 74 -3.25 1.69 -10.97
C TYR A 74 -3.05 3.19 -11.22
N SER A 75 -2.35 3.52 -12.31
CA SER A 75 -1.89 4.86 -12.66
C SER A 75 -2.02 5.19 -14.17
N PRO A 76 -3.09 4.79 -14.90
CA PRO A 76 -3.15 5.01 -16.35
C PRO A 76 -3.18 6.49 -16.76
N HIS A 77 -3.59 7.39 -15.87
CA HIS A 77 -3.56 8.84 -16.10
C HIS A 77 -2.13 9.38 -16.17
N HIS A 78 -1.19 8.78 -15.44
CA HIS A 78 0.23 9.11 -15.50
C HIS A 78 0.93 8.56 -16.74
N MET A 79 0.30 7.64 -17.50
CA MET A 79 0.84 7.15 -18.77
C MET A 79 0.68 8.20 -19.89
N GLY A 80 -0.42 8.95 -19.89
CA GLY A 80 -0.74 9.94 -20.93
C GLY A 80 -0.76 9.34 -22.34
N THR A 81 -0.27 10.09 -23.33
CA THR A 81 0.01 9.59 -24.68
C THR A 81 1.38 8.92 -24.74
N VAL A 82 1.69 8.28 -25.88
CA VAL A 82 3.00 7.67 -26.14
C VAL A 82 4.13 8.65 -25.78
N ASN A 83 5.05 8.21 -24.90
CA ASN A 83 6.20 8.95 -24.39
C ASN A 83 5.91 10.14 -23.44
N ASN A 84 4.69 10.36 -22.97
CA ASN A 84 4.43 11.42 -21.98
C ASN A 84 4.67 10.93 -20.54
N GLY A 85 4.30 9.69 -20.24
CA GLY A 85 4.44 9.05 -18.93
C GLY A 85 5.70 8.19 -18.76
N ILE A 86 6.83 8.57 -19.37
CA ILE A 86 8.04 7.73 -19.44
C ILE A 86 8.44 7.24 -18.05
N GLY A 87 8.60 5.91 -17.93
CA GLY A 87 8.99 5.24 -16.70
C GLY A 87 7.83 4.86 -15.77
N SER A 88 6.62 5.36 -16.00
CA SER A 88 5.44 4.94 -15.26
C SER A 88 5.09 3.49 -15.61
N LEU A 89 4.70 2.72 -14.60
CA LEU A 89 4.17 1.37 -14.74
C LEU A 89 2.79 1.33 -14.11
N THR A 90 1.81 0.77 -14.82
CA THR A 90 0.44 0.63 -14.33
C THR A 90 -0.09 -0.76 -14.59
N PHE A 91 -0.78 -1.31 -13.60
CA PHE A 91 -1.67 -2.44 -13.83
C PHE A 91 -2.97 -1.98 -14.47
N THR A 92 -3.66 -2.91 -15.11
CA THR A 92 -5.10 -2.73 -15.33
C THR A 92 -5.82 -2.78 -13.98
N GLY A 93 -7.00 -2.17 -13.90
CA GLY A 93 -7.80 -2.27 -12.68
C GLY A 93 -8.19 -3.71 -12.34
N GLU A 94 -8.37 -4.57 -13.34
CA GLU A 94 -8.65 -5.98 -13.14
C GLU A 94 -7.47 -6.71 -12.50
N THR A 95 -6.26 -6.50 -13.03
CA THR A 95 -5.04 -7.09 -12.50
C THR A 95 -4.82 -6.67 -11.05
N LEU A 96 -4.98 -5.38 -10.73
CA LEU A 96 -4.82 -4.91 -9.35
C LEU A 96 -5.85 -5.53 -8.40
N ARG A 97 -7.12 -5.66 -8.82
CA ARG A 97 -8.15 -6.36 -8.03
C ARG A 97 -7.81 -7.82 -7.78
N ARG A 98 -7.31 -8.54 -8.80
CA ARG A 98 -6.88 -9.94 -8.68
C ARG A 98 -5.71 -10.07 -7.70
N ILE A 99 -4.70 -9.21 -7.79
CA ILE A 99 -3.56 -9.19 -6.86
C ILE A 99 -4.04 -9.01 -5.41
N VAL A 100 -4.85 -7.98 -5.16
CA VAL A 100 -5.41 -7.68 -3.82
C VAL A 100 -6.17 -8.88 -3.26
N TYR A 101 -7.02 -9.48 -4.09
CA TYR A 101 -7.84 -10.63 -3.73
C TYR A 101 -7.00 -11.89 -3.44
N GLU A 102 -6.07 -12.25 -4.32
CA GLU A 102 -5.27 -13.48 -4.20
C GLU A 102 -4.27 -13.42 -3.05
N ILE A 103 -3.65 -12.25 -2.80
CA ILE A 103 -2.84 -12.03 -1.60
C ILE A 103 -3.71 -12.19 -0.35
N GLY A 104 -4.89 -11.56 -0.33
CA GLY A 104 -5.81 -11.66 0.79
C GLY A 104 -6.24 -13.10 1.08
N LYS A 105 -6.59 -13.87 0.05
CA LYS A 105 -6.95 -15.30 0.18
C LYS A 105 -5.80 -16.13 0.74
N SER A 106 -4.56 -15.87 0.33
CA SER A 106 -3.37 -16.57 0.84
C SER A 106 -3.15 -16.29 2.32
N LEU A 107 -3.26 -15.02 2.74
CA LEU A 107 -3.12 -14.62 4.14
C LEU A 107 -4.23 -15.24 5.02
N ILE A 108 -5.47 -15.24 4.52
CA ILE A 108 -6.61 -15.86 5.20
C ILE A 108 -6.43 -17.35 5.35
N PHE A 109 -5.93 -18.03 4.30
CA PHE A 109 -5.62 -19.45 4.35
C PHE A 109 -4.61 -19.79 5.45
N HIS A 110 -3.67 -18.89 5.75
CA HIS A 110 -2.67 -19.06 6.80
C HIS A 110 -3.13 -18.63 8.21
N GLY A 111 -4.35 -18.09 8.36
CA GLY A 111 -4.94 -17.75 9.66
C GLY A 111 -4.97 -16.25 9.99
N PHE A 112 -4.53 -15.36 9.09
CA PHE A 112 -4.77 -13.93 9.25
C PHE A 112 -6.24 -13.61 8.95
N ASN A 113 -6.89 -12.82 9.81
CA ASN A 113 -8.30 -12.46 9.63
C ASN A 113 -8.56 -10.95 9.63
N LYS A 114 -7.51 -10.14 9.85
CA LYS A 114 -7.56 -8.67 9.83
C LYS A 114 -6.50 -8.14 8.85
N LEU A 115 -6.94 -7.86 7.63
CA LEU A 115 -6.11 -7.43 6.52
C LEU A 115 -6.19 -5.91 6.38
N ILE A 116 -5.07 -5.22 6.56
CA ILE A 116 -4.98 -3.77 6.42
C ILE A 116 -4.11 -3.45 5.22
N TYR A 117 -4.72 -3.15 4.09
CA TYR A 117 -4.02 -2.68 2.92
C TYR A 117 -3.60 -1.22 3.13
N THR A 118 -2.35 -0.89 2.80
CA THR A 118 -1.78 0.45 2.96
C THR A 118 -1.29 0.96 1.60
N SER A 119 -1.64 2.19 1.25
CA SER A 119 -1.18 2.82 0.01
C SER A 119 -1.06 4.33 0.19
N GLN A 120 -0.07 4.94 -0.42
CA GLN A 120 0.03 6.40 -0.57
C GLN A 120 -0.31 6.88 -1.98
N HIS A 121 -0.88 5.99 -2.81
CA HIS A 121 -1.42 6.32 -4.13
C HIS A 121 -2.95 6.38 -4.10
N ALA A 122 -3.51 7.56 -4.36
CA ALA A 122 -4.95 7.79 -4.33
C ALA A 122 -5.71 6.93 -5.35
N SER A 123 -5.16 6.75 -6.55
CA SER A 123 -5.87 6.10 -7.66
C SER A 123 -6.07 4.59 -7.47
N ASN A 124 -5.32 3.97 -6.56
CA ASN A 124 -5.58 2.59 -6.14
C ASN A 124 -6.93 2.44 -5.39
N THR A 125 -7.33 3.45 -4.61
CA THR A 125 -8.39 3.33 -3.59
C THR A 125 -9.74 2.90 -4.15
N LYS A 126 -10.19 3.53 -5.25
CA LYS A 126 -11.50 3.18 -5.86
C LYS A 126 -11.47 1.86 -6.62
N VAL A 127 -10.30 1.49 -7.15
CA VAL A 127 -10.13 0.33 -8.03
C VAL A 127 -10.27 -0.98 -7.28
N VAL A 128 -9.82 -1.01 -6.03
CA VAL A 128 -9.73 -2.21 -5.17
C VAL A 128 -10.97 -2.45 -4.30
N ASP A 129 -11.88 -1.48 -4.23
CA ASP A 129 -13.04 -1.48 -3.32
C ASP A 129 -13.94 -2.72 -3.49
N GLU A 130 -14.16 -3.14 -4.74
CA GLU A 130 -14.90 -4.38 -5.03
C GLU A 130 -14.17 -5.62 -4.49
N ALA A 131 -12.86 -5.74 -4.70
CA ALA A 131 -12.07 -6.87 -4.23
C ALA A 131 -12.07 -6.99 -2.69
N LEU A 132 -12.01 -5.86 -1.98
CA LEU A 132 -12.07 -5.83 -0.52
C LEU A 132 -13.45 -6.28 0.00
N ARG A 133 -14.54 -5.83 -0.63
CA ARG A 133 -15.89 -6.29 -0.27
C ARG A 133 -16.07 -7.77 -0.55
N ARG A 134 -15.57 -8.23 -1.70
CA ARG A 134 -15.61 -9.65 -2.07
C ARG A 134 -14.88 -10.52 -1.04
N LEU A 135 -13.66 -10.15 -0.64
CA LEU A 135 -12.92 -10.84 0.43
C LEU A 135 -13.74 -10.90 1.72
N ARG A 136 -14.30 -9.76 2.14
CA ARG A 136 -15.11 -9.68 3.37
C ARG A 136 -16.36 -10.55 3.31
N TYR A 137 -17.09 -10.55 2.20
CA TYR A 137 -18.32 -11.33 2.07
C TYR A 137 -18.07 -12.84 1.95
N GLU A 138 -17.00 -13.25 1.27
CA GLU A 138 -16.69 -14.67 1.09
C GLU A 138 -16.04 -15.31 2.32
N THR A 139 -15.29 -14.54 3.12
CA THR A 139 -14.45 -15.11 4.19
C THR A 139 -14.80 -14.62 5.60
N GLY A 140 -15.54 -13.51 5.72
CA GLY A 140 -15.76 -12.86 7.00
C GLY A 140 -14.56 -12.08 7.54
N CYS A 141 -13.47 -11.90 6.74
CA CYS A 141 -12.33 -11.09 7.15
C CYS A 141 -12.76 -9.69 7.59
N PHE A 142 -12.01 -9.12 8.53
CA PHE A 142 -11.87 -7.68 8.58
C PHE A 142 -10.89 -7.26 7.49
N CYS A 143 -11.32 -6.40 6.59
CA CYS A 143 -10.52 -5.91 5.48
C CYS A 143 -10.65 -4.38 5.42
N ALA A 144 -9.53 -3.67 5.45
CA ALA A 144 -9.48 -2.20 5.46
C ALA A 144 -8.46 -1.65 4.46
N TRP A 145 -8.75 -0.46 3.92
CA TRP A 145 -7.83 0.29 3.06
C TRP A 145 -7.43 1.58 3.77
N TYR A 146 -6.15 1.71 4.09
CA TYR A 146 -5.58 2.91 4.69
C TYR A 146 -4.74 3.67 3.67
N MET A 147 -5.05 4.96 3.56
CA MET A 147 -4.24 5.94 2.85
C MET A 147 -4.11 7.17 3.73
N THR A 148 -2.91 7.70 3.86
CA THR A 148 -2.72 8.96 4.59
C THR A 148 -3.35 10.07 3.75
N PRO A 149 -4.14 10.99 4.35
CA PRO A 149 -4.61 12.17 3.63
C PRO A 149 -3.43 13.14 3.39
N THR A 150 -2.54 12.79 2.47
CA THR A 150 -1.40 13.60 2.01
C THR A 150 -1.88 14.90 1.35
N GLU A 151 -3.05 14.85 0.72
CA GLU A 151 -3.66 15.97 -0.02
C GLU A 151 -4.28 17.09 0.85
N ARG A 152 -4.25 16.99 2.20
CA ARG A 152 -5.06 17.86 3.08
C ARG A 152 -4.32 18.85 3.98
N ARG A 153 -2.99 18.97 3.89
CA ARG A 153 -2.20 19.86 4.78
C ARG A 153 -1.25 20.80 4.05
N THR A 154 -1.76 21.49 3.04
CA THR A 154 -1.07 22.64 2.40
C THR A 154 -0.75 23.74 3.40
N GLN A 155 -1.55 23.87 4.47
CA GLN A 155 -1.35 24.80 5.58
C GLN A 155 0.08 24.78 6.18
N VAL A 156 0.76 23.63 6.15
CA VAL A 156 2.09 23.47 6.74
C VAL A 156 3.20 24.05 5.86
N ILE A 157 2.93 24.21 4.56
CA ILE A 157 3.91 24.65 3.55
C ILE A 157 3.45 25.89 2.79
N ASN A 158 2.37 26.56 3.23
CA ASN A 158 1.77 27.69 2.52
C ASN A 158 2.80 28.79 2.21
N ASP A 159 3.73 29.04 3.13
CA ASP A 159 4.76 30.08 2.98
C ASP A 159 5.87 29.72 1.97
N LEU A 160 5.88 28.48 1.48
CA LEU A 160 6.84 27.95 0.51
C LEU A 160 6.25 27.79 -0.90
N LEU A 161 4.96 28.09 -1.10
CA LEU A 161 4.27 27.90 -2.37
C LEU A 161 4.37 29.16 -3.25
N GLU A 162 5.02 29.04 -4.41
CA GLU A 162 5.15 30.15 -5.37
C GLU A 162 3.97 30.23 -6.36
N GLU A 163 3.25 29.13 -6.58
CA GLU A 163 2.14 29.04 -7.53
C GLU A 163 0.93 28.25 -7.00
N LYS A 164 -0.18 28.28 -7.76
CA LYS A 164 -1.38 27.49 -7.48
C LYS A 164 -1.02 26.00 -7.48
N ILE A 165 -1.37 25.31 -6.40
CA ILE A 165 -1.09 23.88 -6.22
C ILE A 165 -1.63 23.07 -7.41
N ALA A 166 -0.73 22.41 -8.14
CA ALA A 166 -1.05 21.26 -8.96
C ALA A 166 -1.13 20.02 -8.07
N TRP A 167 -2.14 19.20 -8.27
CA TRP A 167 -2.61 18.14 -7.36
C TRP A 167 -1.66 16.93 -7.24
N HIS A 168 -0.59 16.92 -8.03
CA HIS A 168 0.39 15.85 -8.14
C HIS A 168 1.71 16.44 -8.68
N SER A 169 2.59 16.91 -7.79
CA SER A 169 3.92 17.52 -8.04
C SER A 169 4.16 18.11 -9.45
N GLY A 170 3.25 18.96 -9.95
CA GLY A 170 3.33 19.56 -11.29
C GLY A 170 3.50 18.54 -12.43
N GLU A 171 2.41 17.98 -12.93
CA GLU A 171 2.42 17.20 -14.19
C GLU A 171 2.68 18.06 -15.43
#